data_AF-R0KNG8-F1
#
_entry.id   AF-R0KNG8-F1
#
_cell.length_a   1.000
_cell.length_b   1.000
_cell.length_c   1.000
_cell.angle_alpha   90.00
_cell.angle_beta   90.00
_cell.angle_gamma   90.00
#
_symmetry.space_group_name_H-M   'P 1'
#
loop_
_entity.id
_entity.type
_entity.pdbx_description
1 polymer ?
#
loop_
_entity_poly.entity_id
_entity_poly.type
_entity_poly.pdbx_seq_one_letter_code
_entity_poly.pdbx_strand_id
1 'polypeptide(L)'
;MKIKSWPLPPIKNNYNYNIPPTIPSEFRIFGINYLYKDHKILPKDIESSIFDKEKVINLIKESYSKYLKLLEDNCTEEINEIHLKLNEELNKCKDLEVGFEIKRLKNEKNRRINGMIEELEGRMV
;
A
#
# COMPACT_ATOMS: atom_id res chain seq x y z
N MET A 1 -31.88 -27.84 15.25
CA MET A 1 -32.63 -26.89 14.38
C MET A 1 -32.33 -27.23 12.93
N LYS A 2 -33.34 -27.52 12.10
CA LYS A 2 -33.16 -27.70 10.65
C LYS A 2 -33.35 -26.34 9.97
N ILE A 3 -32.34 -25.86 9.24
CA ILE A 3 -32.42 -24.64 8.43
C ILE A 3 -33.46 -24.91 7.32
N LYS A 4 -34.61 -24.23 7.37
CA LYS A 4 -35.75 -24.49 6.46
C LYS A 4 -35.61 -23.82 5.09
N SER A 5 -34.76 -22.80 4.96
CA SER A 5 -34.39 -22.20 3.67
C SER A 5 -33.22 -21.23 3.87
N TRP A 6 -32.51 -20.94 2.79
CA TRP A 6 -31.57 -19.81 2.74
C TRP A 6 -32.31 -18.49 2.98
N PRO A 7 -31.66 -17.45 3.54
CA PRO A 7 -32.23 -16.11 3.58
C PRO A 7 -32.61 -15.70 2.15
N LEU A 8 -33.82 -15.17 1.99
CA LEU A 8 -34.27 -14.66 0.69
C LEU A 8 -33.25 -13.63 0.20
N PRO A 9 -32.74 -13.75 -1.04
CA PRO A 9 -31.82 -12.76 -1.58
C PRO A 9 -32.50 -11.39 -1.56
N PRO A 10 -31.74 -10.31 -1.35
CA PRO A 10 -32.30 -8.97 -1.32
C PRO A 10 -33.19 -8.74 -2.54
N ILE A 11 -34.45 -8.40 -2.28
CA ILE A 11 -35.49 -8.28 -3.30
C ILE A 11 -35.03 -7.22 -4.31
N LYS A 12 -35.09 -7.55 -5.61
CA LYS A 12 -34.62 -6.72 -6.73
C LYS A 12 -35.12 -5.27 -6.72
N ASN A 13 -36.23 -4.99 -6.01
CA ASN A 13 -36.88 -3.69 -5.99
C ASN A 13 -36.28 -2.70 -4.97
N ASN A 14 -35.50 -3.16 -3.99
CA ASN A 14 -34.89 -2.28 -3.00
C ASN A 14 -33.53 -1.74 -3.43
N TYR A 15 -32.87 -2.41 -4.37
CA TYR A 15 -31.63 -1.95 -4.98
C TYR A 15 -31.96 -1.52 -6.39
N ASN A 16 -31.82 -0.22 -6.69
CA ASN A 16 -32.03 0.29 -8.03
C ASN A 16 -30.87 -0.19 -8.92
N TYR A 17 -30.93 -1.43 -9.42
CA TYR A 17 -29.86 -2.08 -10.22
C TYR A 17 -29.47 -1.32 -11.49
N ASN A 18 -30.30 -0.35 -11.91
CA ASN A 18 -30.02 0.55 -13.03
C ASN A 18 -29.08 1.71 -12.65
N ILE A 19 -28.85 1.93 -11.36
CA ILE A 19 -27.91 2.95 -10.87
C ILE A 19 -26.70 2.22 -10.28
N PRO A 20 -25.53 2.31 -10.91
CA PRO A 20 -24.32 1.76 -10.31
C PRO A 20 -24.10 2.40 -8.94
N PRO A 21 -23.73 1.62 -7.91
CA PRO A 21 -23.49 2.16 -6.58
C PRO A 21 -22.37 3.21 -6.64
N THR A 22 -22.65 4.38 -6.09
CA THR A 22 -21.67 5.44 -5.94
C THR A 22 -20.66 5.07 -4.86
N ILE A 23 -19.37 5.25 -5.15
CA ILE A 23 -18.30 5.06 -4.17
C ILE A 23 -18.50 6.10 -3.05
N PRO A 24 -18.54 5.70 -1.77
CA PRO A 24 -18.64 6.62 -0.65
C PRO A 24 -17.46 7.61 -0.63
N SER A 25 -17.72 8.86 -0.27
CA SER A 25 -16.67 9.89 -0.11
C SER A 25 -15.69 9.55 1.00
N GLU A 26 -16.12 8.80 2.02
CA GLU A 26 -15.29 8.27 3.09
C GLU A 26 -15.66 6.82 3.36
N PHE A 27 -14.66 5.95 3.52
CA PHE A 27 -14.88 4.56 3.90
C PHE A 27 -13.71 4.00 4.69
N ARG A 28 -13.98 2.95 5.48
CA ARG A 28 -12.98 2.29 6.32
C ARG A 28 -12.73 0.87 5.80
N ILE A 29 -11.47 0.56 5.47
CA ILE A 29 -11.05 -0.78 5.06
C ILE A 29 -9.92 -1.21 6.00
N PHE A 30 -10.06 -2.39 6.61
CA PHE A 30 -9.07 -2.98 7.54
C PHE A 30 -8.60 -2.01 8.64
N GLY A 31 -9.50 -1.18 9.15
CA GLY A 31 -9.19 -0.24 10.23
C GLY A 31 -8.68 1.12 9.77
N ILE A 32 -8.24 1.27 8.52
CA ILE A 32 -7.70 2.50 7.93
C ILE A 32 -8.83 3.30 7.30
N ASN A 33 -8.88 4.61 7.58
CA ASN A 33 -9.84 5.52 6.97
C ASN A 33 -9.32 6.02 5.62
N TYR A 34 -10.19 5.96 4.61
CA TYR A 34 -9.89 6.41 3.25
C TYR A 34 -10.88 7.50 2.83
N LEU A 35 -10.37 8.49 2.11
CA LEU A 35 -11.11 9.56 1.47
C LEU A 35 -11.13 9.29 -0.05
N TYR A 36 -12.32 9.26 -0.64
CA TYR A 36 -12.48 9.24 -2.10
C TYR A 36 -12.72 10.65 -2.61
N LYS A 37 -11.70 11.22 -3.27
CA LYS A 37 -11.75 12.57 -3.86
C LYS A 37 -11.09 12.57 -5.23
N ASP A 38 -11.70 13.25 -6.20
CA ASP A 38 -11.15 13.40 -7.56
C ASP A 38 -10.76 12.06 -8.24
N HIS A 39 -11.61 11.04 -8.08
CA HIS A 39 -11.37 9.67 -8.55
C HIS A 39 -10.14 8.96 -7.96
N LYS A 40 -9.61 9.47 -6.85
CA LYS A 40 -8.50 8.85 -6.12
C LYS A 40 -8.92 8.48 -4.70
N ILE A 41 -8.38 7.35 -4.24
CA ILE A 41 -8.49 6.89 -2.86
C ILE A 41 -7.25 7.40 -2.13
N LEU A 42 -7.44 8.25 -1.13
CA LEU A 42 -6.38 8.83 -0.31
C LEU A 42 -6.53 8.30 1.11
N PRO A 43 -5.50 7.68 1.71
CA PRO A 43 -5.54 7.35 3.13
C PRO A 43 -5.62 8.64 3.95
N LYS A 44 -6.63 8.74 4.83
CA LYS A 44 -6.85 9.90 5.71
C LYS A 44 -5.88 9.92 6.89
N ASP A 45 -5.42 8.75 7.31
CA ASP A 45 -4.60 8.55 8.51
C ASP A 45 -3.10 8.47 8.22
N ILE A 46 -2.70 8.50 6.95
CA ILE A 46 -1.29 8.43 6.55
C ILE A 46 -0.91 9.80 5.99
N GLU A 47 -0.43 10.68 6.86
CA GLU A 47 0.34 11.83 6.40
C GLU A 47 1.50 11.27 5.56
N SER A 48 1.57 11.67 4.30
CA SER A 48 2.71 11.38 3.42
C SER A 48 3.91 12.18 3.93
N SER A 49 4.42 11.84 5.10
CA SER A 49 5.64 12.41 5.63
C SER A 49 6.80 11.88 4.80
N ILE A 50 7.72 12.77 4.46
CA ILE A 50 8.98 12.47 3.80
C ILE A 50 9.66 11.30 4.53
N PHE A 51 10.10 10.29 3.78
CA PHE A 51 10.83 9.16 4.34
C PHE A 51 12.07 9.64 5.09
N ASP A 52 12.11 9.38 6.38
CA ASP A 52 13.28 9.69 7.20
C ASP A 52 14.17 8.45 7.31
N LYS A 53 15.18 8.40 6.43
CA LYS A 53 16.19 7.33 6.41
C LYS A 53 16.97 7.25 7.72
N GLU A 54 17.27 8.39 8.35
CA GLU A 54 18.05 8.43 9.59
C GLU A 54 17.26 7.82 10.74
N LYS A 55 15.96 8.11 10.80
CA LYS A 55 15.05 7.52 11.78
C LYS A 55 15.00 5.99 11.68
N VAL A 56 14.92 5.43 10.48
CA VAL A 56 14.95 3.96 10.26
C VAL A 56 16.27 3.36 10.73
N ILE A 57 17.40 3.99 10.38
CA ILE A 57 18.72 3.51 10.82
C ILE A 57 18.84 3.51 12.34
N ASN A 58 18.31 4.54 13.00
CA ASN A 58 18.33 4.65 14.45
C ASN A 58 17.46 3.56 15.11
N LEU A 59 16.25 3.31 14.59
CA LEU A 59 15.38 2.23 15.07
C LEU A 59 16.02 0.84 14.91
N ILE A 60 16.75 0.60 13.81
CA ILE A 60 17.48 -0.67 13.61
C ILE A 60 18.60 -0.82 14.65
N LYS A 61 19.38 0.24 14.90
CA LYS A 61 20.45 0.21 15.91
C LYS A 61 19.89 -0.01 17.31
N GLU A 62 18.75 0.61 17.62
CA GLU A 62 18.07 0.47 18.91
C GLU A 62 17.52 -0.95 19.09
N SER A 63 16.84 -1.49 18.08
CA SER A 63 16.38 -2.89 18.06
C SER A 63 17.55 -3.85 18.29
N TYR A 64 18.66 -3.67 17.57
CA TYR A 64 19.85 -4.51 17.74
C TYR A 64 20.45 -4.42 19.14
N SER A 65 20.54 -3.21 19.70
CA SER A 65 21.06 -3.02 21.06
C SER A 65 20.17 -3.68 22.12
N LYS A 66 18.84 -3.55 21.98
CA LYS A 66 17.86 -4.21 22.86
C LYS A 66 17.87 -5.72 22.70
N TYR A 67 18.06 -6.22 21.48
CA TYR A 67 18.19 -7.65 21.22
C TYR A 67 19.41 -8.27 21.90
N LEU A 68 20.55 -7.56 21.96
CA LEU A 68 21.72 -8.03 22.72
C LEU A 68 21.43 -8.13 24.22
N LYS A 69 20.62 -7.22 24.76
CA LYS A 69 20.18 -7.21 26.17
C LYS A 69 19.04 -8.19 26.47
N LEU A 70 18.44 -8.80 25.43
CA LEU A 70 17.35 -9.75 25.57
C LEU A 70 17.71 -10.95 26.44
N LEU A 71 18.99 -11.37 26.39
CA LEU A 71 19.51 -12.47 27.19
C LEU A 71 19.51 -12.19 28.70
N GLU A 72 19.41 -10.92 29.10
CA GLU A 72 19.54 -10.49 30.49
C GLU A 72 18.19 -10.07 31.11
N ASP A 73 17.38 -9.26 30.41
CA ASP A 73 16.23 -8.56 31.02
C ASP A 73 14.86 -8.79 30.34
N ASN A 74 14.73 -9.80 29.47
CA ASN A 74 13.46 -10.20 28.85
C ASN A 74 12.69 -9.04 28.16
N CYS A 75 13.42 -8.15 27.46
CA CYS A 75 12.93 -6.91 26.82
C CYS A 75 12.08 -7.13 25.53
N THR A 76 11.32 -8.21 25.46
CA THR A 76 10.59 -8.63 24.24
C THR A 76 9.52 -7.62 23.79
N GLU A 77 8.81 -7.00 24.72
CA GLU A 77 7.76 -6.02 24.43
C GLU A 77 8.32 -4.74 23.78
N GLU A 78 9.42 -4.21 24.32
CA GLU A 78 10.07 -3.02 23.79
C GLU A 78 10.62 -3.24 22.37
N ILE A 79 11.16 -4.43 22.10
CA ILE A 79 11.62 -4.81 20.76
C ILE A 79 10.44 -4.85 19.79
N ASN A 80 9.31 -5.45 20.20
CA ASN A 80 8.10 -5.45 19.38
C ASN A 80 7.62 -4.03 19.06
N GLU A 81 7.64 -3.12 20.03
CA GLU A 81 7.30 -1.72 19.79
C GLU A 81 8.24 -1.05 18.79
N ILE A 82 9.54 -1.31 18.85
CA ILE A 82 10.51 -0.79 17.88
C ILE A 82 10.21 -1.34 16.48
N HIS A 83 9.90 -2.63 16.35
CA HIS A 83 9.55 -3.23 15.06
C HIS A 83 8.23 -2.69 14.49
N LEU A 84 7.24 -2.38 15.33
CA LEU A 84 6.01 -1.71 14.90
C LEU A 84 6.30 -0.31 14.34
N LYS A 85 7.09 0.49 15.06
CA LYS A 85 7.52 1.83 14.60
C LYS A 85 8.33 1.75 13.29
N LEU A 86 9.16 0.74 13.14
CA LEU A 86 9.90 0.46 11.90
C LEU A 86 8.95 0.18 10.74
N ASN A 87 7.93 -0.65 10.95
CA ASN A 87 6.93 -0.96 9.94
C ASN A 87 6.09 0.27 9.57
N GLU A 88 5.75 1.12 10.53
CA GLU A 88 5.06 2.39 10.27
C GLU A 88 5.90 3.31 9.39
N GLU A 89 7.19 3.47 9.69
CA GLU A 89 8.09 4.30 8.88
C GLU A 89 8.32 3.74 7.48
N LEU A 90 8.42 2.42 7.32
CA LEU A 90 8.54 1.77 6.02
C LEU A 90 7.24 1.88 5.20
N ASN A 91 6.08 1.75 5.84
CA ASN A 91 4.79 1.84 5.14
C ASN A 91 4.55 3.21 4.51
N LYS A 92 5.10 4.29 5.08
CA LYS A 92 5.06 5.63 4.48
C LYS A 92 5.77 5.70 3.12
N CYS A 93 6.72 4.81 2.84
CA CYS A 93 7.44 4.74 1.56
C CYS A 93 6.73 3.97 0.46
N LYS A 94 5.68 3.23 0.79
CA LYS A 94 5.07 2.29 -0.15
C LYS A 94 4.57 2.98 -1.42
N ASP A 95 4.02 4.19 -1.28
CA ASP A 95 3.57 4.99 -2.41
C ASP A 95 4.74 5.50 -3.27
N LEU A 96 5.89 5.81 -2.66
CA LEU A 96 7.10 6.20 -3.37
C LEU A 96 7.65 5.01 -4.18
N GLU A 97 7.71 3.81 -3.58
CA GLU A 97 8.15 2.58 -4.25
C GLU A 97 7.30 2.28 -5.48
N VAL A 98 5.97 2.35 -5.35
CA VAL A 98 5.03 2.19 -6.47
C VAL A 98 5.31 3.23 -7.56
N GLY A 99 5.55 4.49 -7.17
CA GLY A 99 5.91 5.56 -8.10
C GLY A 99 7.20 5.29 -8.88
N PHE A 100 8.25 4.83 -8.20
CA PHE A 100 9.52 4.45 -8.83
C PHE A 100 9.35 3.26 -9.78
N GLU A 101 8.54 2.28 -9.41
CA GLU A 101 8.32 1.09 -10.22
C GLU A 101 7.53 1.40 -11.49
N ILE A 102 6.48 2.24 -11.40
CA ILE A 102 5.76 2.74 -12.58
C ILE A 102 6.71 3.49 -13.52
N LYS A 103 7.63 4.31 -12.97
CA LYS A 103 8.63 5.04 -13.75
C LYS A 103 9.61 4.07 -14.44
N ARG A 104 10.06 3.04 -13.74
CA ARG A 104 10.93 1.96 -14.28
C ARG A 104 10.27 1.29 -15.48
N LEU A 105 9.01 0.86 -15.33
CA LEU A 105 8.25 0.20 -16.39
C LEU A 105 8.02 1.12 -17.60
N LYS A 106 7.73 2.40 -17.38
CA LYS A 106 7.60 3.39 -18.47
C LYS A 106 8.91 3.53 -19.25
N ASN A 107 10.03 3.63 -18.55
CA ASN A 107 11.35 3.74 -19.19
C ASN A 107 11.70 2.48 -19.98
N GLU A 108 11.39 1.30 -19.44
CA GLU A 108 11.61 0.03 -20.13
C GLU A 108 10.75 -0.08 -21.40
N LYS A 109 9.48 0.30 -21.33
CA LYS A 109 8.59 0.36 -22.50
C LYS A 109 9.18 1.27 -23.58
N ASN A 110 9.61 2.49 -23.21
CA ASN A 110 10.20 3.42 -24.16
C ASN A 110 11.48 2.88 -24.78
N ARG A 111 12.33 2.21 -23.99
CA ARG A 111 13.54 1.56 -24.49
C ARG A 111 13.23 0.49 -25.54
N ARG A 112 12.20 -0.33 -25.31
CA ARG A 112 11.76 -1.34 -26.29
C ARG A 112 11.22 -0.72 -27.57
N ILE A 113 10.40 0.32 -27.46
CA ILE A 113 9.87 1.05 -28.62
C ILE A 113 11.01 1.65 -29.45
N ASN A 114 11.96 2.32 -28.79
CA ASN A 114 13.11 2.90 -29.48
C ASN A 114 13.96 1.83 -30.17
N GLY A 115 14.22 0.70 -29.50
CA GLY A 115 14.94 -0.41 -30.13
C GLY A 115 14.23 -0.97 -31.37
N MET A 116 12.90 -1.08 -31.34
CA MET A 116 12.12 -1.50 -32.52
C MET A 116 12.19 -0.48 -33.66
N ILE A 117 12.20 0.82 -33.35
CA ILE A 117 12.34 1.89 -34.34
C ILE A 117 13.73 1.82 -34.98
N GLU A 118 14.79 1.70 -34.17
CA GLU A 118 16.17 1.56 -34.66
C GLU A 118 16.34 0.32 -35.56
N GLU A 119 15.72 -0.81 -35.21
CA GLU A 119 15.72 -2.03 -36.05
C GLU A 119 14.98 -1.83 -37.39
N LEU A 120 13.89 -1.07 -37.40
CA LEU A 120 13.14 -0.77 -38.62
C LEU A 120 13.91 0.19 -39.53
N GLU A 121 14.48 1.25 -38.95
CA GLU A 121 15.31 2.22 -39.67
C GLU A 121 16.58 1.56 -40.24
N GLY A 122 17.22 0.68 -39.47
CA GLY A 122 18.39 -0.08 -39.92
C GLY A 122 18.09 -1.13 -41.01
N ARG A 123 16.83 -1.55 -41.20
CA ARG A 123 16.40 -2.44 -42.29
C ARG A 123 15.94 -1.71 -43.55
N MET A 124 15.74 -0.39 -43.47
CA MET A 124 15.36 0.46 -44.60
C MET A 124 16.57 1.04 -45.36
N VAL A 125 17.79 0.80 -44.87
CA VAL A 125 19.08 1.11 -45.51
C VAL A 125 19.65 -0.15 -46.15
#